data_AF-A0A1H7HS82-F1
#
_entry.id   AF-A0A1H7HS82-F1
#
_cell.length_a   1.000
_cell.length_b   1.000
_cell.length_c   1.000
_cell.angle_alpha   90.00
_cell.angle_beta   90.00
_cell.angle_gamma   90.00
#
_symmetry.space_group_name_H-M   'P 1'
#
loop_
_entity.id
_entity.type
_entity.pdbx_description
1 polymer ?
#
loop_
_entity_poly.entity_id
_entity_poly.type
_entity_poly.pdbx_seq_one_letter_code
_entity_poly.pdbx_strand_id
1 'polypeptide(L)'
;MKKLTLLGGVFIYLLLGVNTTFAQDADSINAKINKRTLLNQFESDYVLSVSERIALKQSRIAFQYRTREILDSLDISDKKRKRLIEELKRNPFSEKIQNVIASETKSDNNIED
;
A
#
# COMPACT_ATOMS: atom_id res chain seq x y z
N MET A 1 72.52 19.47 5.93
CA MET A 1 71.17 19.91 6.37
C MET A 1 70.33 20.42 5.19
N LYS A 2 70.04 19.57 4.18
CA LYS A 2 69.23 19.96 2.99
C LYS A 2 68.03 19.04 2.72
N LYS A 3 67.81 18.03 3.57
CA LYS A 3 66.69 17.07 3.43
C LYS A 3 65.44 17.49 4.20
N LEU A 4 65.54 18.46 5.10
CA LEU A 4 64.41 18.95 5.91
C LEU A 4 63.54 19.96 5.12
N THR A 5 64.12 20.70 4.18
CA THR A 5 63.43 21.68 3.34
C THR A 5 62.59 21.03 2.23
N LEU A 6 62.90 19.81 1.82
CA LEU A 6 62.17 19.09 0.76
C LEU A 6 60.90 18.41 1.31
N LEU A 7 60.90 17.99 2.58
CA LEU A 7 59.72 17.40 3.24
C LEU A 7 58.67 18.46 3.63
N GLY A 8 59.11 19.68 4.01
CA GLY A 8 58.20 20.77 4.37
C GLY A 8 57.43 21.38 3.20
N GLY A 9 58.02 21.41 2.00
CA GLY A 9 57.36 21.92 0.79
C GLY A 9 56.22 21.03 0.28
N VAL A 10 56.33 19.71 0.45
CA VAL A 10 55.28 18.74 0.07
C VAL A 10 54.09 18.82 1.04
N PHE A 11 54.34 19.09 2.31
CA PHE A 11 53.28 19.22 3.33
C PHE A 11 52.44 20.50 3.13
N ILE A 12 53.04 21.58 2.62
CA ILE A 12 52.34 22.84 2.31
C ILE A 12 51.41 22.71 1.10
N TYR A 13 51.80 21.94 0.06
CA TYR A 13 50.93 21.68 -1.09
C TYR A 13 49.75 20.76 -0.75
N LEU A 14 49.92 19.87 0.23
CA LEU A 14 48.84 18.98 0.70
C LEU A 14 47.74 19.74 1.47
N LEU A 15 48.09 20.84 2.15
CA LEU A 15 47.14 21.64 2.94
C LEU A 15 46.34 22.65 2.12
N LEU A 16 46.80 23.04 0.92
CA LEU A 16 46.13 24.02 0.06
C LEU A 16 45.18 23.39 -0.98
N GLY A 17 45.10 22.06 -1.05
CA GLY A 17 44.35 21.32 -2.07
C GLY A 17 42.87 21.03 -1.77
N VAL A 18 42.37 21.35 -0.57
CA VAL A 18 40.95 21.15 -0.22
C VAL A 18 40.09 22.32 -0.71
N ASN A 19 39.86 22.35 -2.02
CA ASN A 19 38.78 23.17 -2.57
C ASN A 19 37.45 22.52 -2.17
N THR A 20 36.72 23.17 -1.26
CA THR A 20 35.34 22.85 -0.95
C THR A 20 34.48 23.20 -2.16
N THR A 21 34.27 22.24 -3.05
CA THR A 21 33.20 22.34 -4.05
C THR A 21 31.89 22.25 -3.28
N PHE A 22 31.29 23.40 -2.97
CA PHE A 22 29.92 23.47 -2.51
C PHE A 22 29.06 22.88 -3.63
N ALA A 23 28.44 21.74 -3.37
CA ALA A 23 27.33 21.27 -4.18
C ALA A 23 26.31 22.40 -4.22
N GLN A 24 25.89 22.79 -5.43
CA GLN A 24 24.77 23.71 -5.58
C GLN A 24 23.61 23.11 -4.78
N ASP A 25 23.15 23.82 -3.75
CA ASP A 25 21.81 23.63 -3.22
C ASP A 25 20.88 23.94 -4.38
N ALA A 26 20.60 22.90 -5.19
CA ALA A 26 19.45 22.93 -6.06
C ALA A 26 18.29 23.06 -5.09
N ASP A 27 17.70 24.26 -5.02
CA ASP A 27 16.41 24.47 -4.39
C ASP A 27 15.53 23.33 -4.86
N SER A 28 15.34 22.34 -3.99
CA SER A 28 14.48 21.23 -4.30
C SER A 28 13.10 21.86 -4.37
N ILE A 29 12.65 22.16 -5.59
CA ILE A 29 11.29 22.58 -5.83
C ILE A 29 10.47 21.37 -5.36
N ASN A 30 10.02 21.43 -4.12
CA ASN A 30 9.06 20.51 -3.51
C ASN A 30 7.68 20.78 -4.13
N ALA A 31 7.63 20.92 -5.46
CA ALA A 31 6.38 20.89 -6.20
C ALA A 31 5.86 19.47 -6.05
N LYS A 32 4.80 19.33 -5.26
CA LYS A 32 4.02 18.12 -5.17
C LYS A 32 3.39 17.86 -6.54
N ILE A 33 4.12 17.18 -7.42
CA ILE A 33 3.62 16.79 -8.75
C ILE A 33 2.50 15.78 -8.51
N ASN A 34 1.25 16.25 -8.61
CA ASN A 34 0.08 15.39 -8.58
C ASN A 34 0.03 14.62 -9.91
N LYS A 35 0.63 13.42 -9.92
CA LYS A 35 0.56 12.52 -11.08
C LYS A 35 -0.91 12.21 -11.38
N ARG A 36 -1.45 12.77 -12.47
CA ARG A 36 -2.74 12.38 -13.03
C ARG A 36 -2.52 11.27 -14.05
N THR A 37 -3.38 10.26 -14.06
CA THR A 37 -3.37 9.26 -15.14
C THR A 37 -3.76 9.95 -16.46
N LEU A 38 -3.25 9.47 -17.60
CA LEU A 38 -3.60 10.02 -18.91
C LEU A 38 -5.12 10.01 -19.14
N LEU A 39 -5.82 8.97 -18.66
CA LEU A 39 -7.28 8.89 -18.71
C LEU A 39 -7.97 10.10 -18.07
N ASN A 40 -7.46 10.60 -16.93
CA ASN A 40 -8.03 11.78 -16.26
C ASN A 40 -7.91 13.07 -17.09
N GLN A 41 -7.04 13.10 -18.11
CA GLN A 41 -6.87 14.25 -18.99
C GLN A 41 -7.90 14.28 -20.13
N PHE A 42 -8.38 13.10 -20.56
CA PHE A 42 -9.27 12.96 -21.72
C PHE A 42 -10.71 12.61 -21.34
N GLU A 43 -10.93 11.95 -20.20
CA GLU A 43 -12.22 11.42 -19.77
C GLU A 43 -12.45 11.65 -18.27
N SER A 44 -12.43 12.91 -17.82
CA SER A 44 -12.58 13.26 -16.40
C SER A 44 -13.89 12.77 -15.79
N ASP A 45 -14.97 12.75 -16.58
CA ASP A 45 -16.33 12.47 -16.09
C ASP A 45 -16.53 10.99 -15.77
N TYR A 46 -15.69 10.12 -16.32
CA TYR A 46 -15.67 8.68 -16.03
C TYR A 46 -14.76 8.32 -14.86
N VAL A 47 -13.97 9.28 -14.36
CA VAL A 47 -13.02 9.07 -13.27
C VAL A 47 -13.65 9.49 -11.96
N LEU A 48 -13.83 8.51 -11.07
CA LEU A 48 -14.29 8.75 -9.71
C LEU A 48 -13.41 9.78 -8.99
N SER A 49 -14.08 10.70 -8.30
CA SER A 49 -13.44 11.70 -7.46
C SER A 49 -12.61 11.03 -6.35
N VAL A 50 -11.69 11.78 -5.75
CA VAL A 50 -10.86 11.27 -4.65
C VAL A 50 -11.72 10.83 -3.46
N SER A 51 -12.74 11.61 -3.11
CA SER A 51 -13.67 11.31 -2.02
C SER A 51 -14.46 10.02 -2.27
N GLU A 52 -14.99 9.84 -3.48
CA GLU A 52 -15.71 8.61 -3.86
C GLU A 52 -14.81 7.38 -3.78
N ARG A 53 -13.56 7.49 -4.27
CA ARG A 53 -12.60 6.38 -4.17
C ARG A 53 -12.27 6.02 -2.73
N ILE A 54 -12.14 7.01 -1.86
CA ILE A 54 -11.92 6.79 -0.41
C ILE A 54 -13.15 6.10 0.20
N ALA A 55 -14.35 6.59 -0.10
CA ALA A 55 -15.60 6.02 0.38
C ALA A 55 -15.77 4.56 -0.07
N LEU A 56 -15.51 4.25 -1.33
CA LEU A 56 -15.55 2.88 -1.86
C LEU A 56 -14.50 1.96 -1.22
N LYS A 57 -13.32 2.50 -0.88
CA LYS A 57 -12.31 1.73 -0.16
C LYS A 57 -12.76 1.43 1.27
N GLN A 58 -13.34 2.40 1.96
CA GLN A 58 -13.87 2.22 3.31
C GLN A 58 -15.04 1.24 3.33
N SER A 59 -15.97 1.34 2.37
CA SER A 59 -17.10 0.41 2.27
C SER A 59 -16.63 -1.02 2.00
N ARG A 60 -15.63 -1.21 1.14
CA ARG A 60 -14.99 -2.52 0.91
C ARG A 60 -14.40 -3.09 2.20
N ILE A 61 -13.70 -2.28 2.98
CA ILE A 61 -13.09 -2.70 4.25
C ILE A 61 -14.18 -3.10 5.25
N ALA A 62 -15.20 -2.27 5.43
CA ALA A 62 -16.33 -2.56 6.32
C ALA A 62 -17.04 -3.86 5.92
N PHE A 63 -17.26 -4.08 4.62
CA PHE A 63 -17.84 -5.31 4.10
C PHE A 63 -16.98 -6.54 4.42
N GLN A 64 -15.65 -6.45 4.25
CA GLN A 64 -14.75 -7.54 4.61
C GLN A 64 -14.82 -7.89 6.10
N TYR A 65 -14.82 -6.89 6.99
CA TYR A 65 -14.94 -7.13 8.43
C TYR A 65 -16.25 -7.83 8.78
N ARG A 66 -17.38 -7.31 8.30
CA ARG A 66 -18.69 -7.92 8.54
C ARG A 66 -18.77 -9.35 8.00
N THR A 67 -18.25 -9.58 6.80
CA THR A 67 -18.25 -10.92 6.18
C THR A 67 -17.39 -11.89 6.97
N ARG A 68 -16.26 -11.41 7.52
CA ARG A 68 -15.42 -12.23 8.39
C ARG A 68 -16.14 -12.62 9.67
N GLU A 69 -16.84 -11.69 10.32
CA GLU A 69 -17.62 -12.00 11.53
C GLU A 69 -18.69 -13.07 11.26
N ILE A 70 -19.39 -12.97 10.12
CA ILE A 70 -20.33 -14.01 9.68
C ILE A 70 -19.61 -15.34 9.49
N LEU A 71 -18.49 -15.35 8.77
CA LEU A 71 -17.71 -16.57 8.56
C LEU A 71 -17.19 -17.17 9.88
N ASP A 72 -16.93 -16.36 10.90
CA ASP A 72 -16.49 -16.80 12.23
C ASP A 72 -17.66 -17.34 13.08
N SER A 73 -18.91 -16.93 12.80
CA SER A 73 -20.10 -17.45 13.50
C SER A 73 -20.69 -18.73 12.90
N LEU A 74 -20.34 -19.09 11.66
CA LEU A 74 -20.83 -20.32 11.03
C LEU A 74 -20.30 -21.59 11.71
N ASP A 75 -21.15 -22.61 11.82
CA ASP A 75 -20.78 -23.96 12.26
C ASP A 75 -20.11 -24.76 11.12
N ILE A 76 -18.89 -24.36 10.79
CA ILE A 76 -18.08 -24.99 9.75
C ILE A 76 -16.73 -25.43 10.31
N SER A 77 -16.17 -26.48 9.72
CA SER A 77 -14.80 -26.92 10.05
C SER A 77 -13.77 -25.79 9.91
N ASP A 78 -12.78 -25.77 10.81
CA ASP A 78 -11.72 -24.74 10.82
C ASP A 78 -10.96 -24.66 9.48
N LYS A 79 -10.76 -25.81 8.82
CA LYS A 79 -10.13 -25.88 7.51
C LYS A 79 -10.95 -25.13 6.45
N LYS A 80 -12.29 -25.27 6.48
CA LYS A 80 -13.21 -24.55 5.59
C LYS A 80 -13.22 -23.07 5.92
N ARG A 81 -13.31 -22.70 7.21
CA ARG A 81 -13.24 -21.32 7.70
C ARG A 81 -11.98 -20.59 7.21
N LYS A 82 -10.80 -21.19 7.43
CA LYS A 82 -9.51 -20.63 6.99
C LYS A 82 -9.47 -20.39 5.48
N ARG A 83 -9.94 -21.36 4.67
CA ARG A 83 -9.99 -21.22 3.20
C ARG A 83 -10.90 -20.07 2.77
N LEU A 84 -12.05 -19.88 3.42
CA LEU A 84 -12.98 -18.80 3.12
C LEU A 84 -12.42 -17.44 3.53
N ILE A 85 -11.68 -17.36 4.64
CA ILE A 85 -10.97 -16.13 5.05
C ILE A 85 -9.85 -15.78 4.05
N GLU A 86 -9.11 -16.77 3.55
CA GLU A 86 -8.10 -16.55 2.50
C GLU A 86 -8.73 -16.06 1.19
N GLU A 87 -9.88 -16.63 0.82
CA GLU A 87 -10.67 -16.18 -0.33
C GLU A 87 -11.17 -14.74 -0.12
N LEU A 88 -11.68 -14.40 1.07
CA LEU A 88 -12.18 -13.07 1.43
C LEU A 88 -11.11 -11.98 1.28
N LYS A 89 -9.85 -12.33 1.61
CA LYS A 89 -8.69 -11.46 1.42
C LYS A 89 -8.35 -11.23 -0.05
N ARG A 90 -8.57 -12.24 -0.92
CA ARG A 90 -8.30 -12.16 -2.36
C ARG A 90 -9.41 -11.42 -3.10
N ASN A 91 -10.66 -11.82 -2.86
CA ASN A 91 -11.85 -11.24 -3.45
C ASN A 91 -12.96 -11.10 -2.39
N PRO A 92 -13.26 -9.87 -1.95
CA PRO A 92 -14.30 -9.63 -0.95
C PRO A 92 -15.68 -10.07 -1.39
N PHE A 93 -15.96 -9.99 -2.69
CA PHE A 93 -17.28 -10.26 -3.27
C PHE A 93 -17.30 -11.62 -3.97
N SER A 94 -16.51 -12.58 -3.49
CA SER A 94 -16.47 -13.94 -4.06
C SER A 94 -17.82 -14.63 -3.91
N GLU A 95 -18.41 -15.06 -5.04
CA GLU A 95 -19.65 -15.85 -5.07
C GLU A 95 -19.54 -17.11 -4.21
N LYS A 96 -18.35 -17.71 -4.16
CA LYS A 96 -18.08 -18.90 -3.33
C LYS A 96 -18.37 -18.64 -1.84
N ILE A 97 -17.98 -17.47 -1.33
CA ILE A 97 -18.24 -17.09 0.06
C ILE A 97 -19.74 -16.91 0.26
N GLN A 98 -20.41 -16.20 -0.66
CA GLN A 98 -21.85 -15.93 -0.59
C GLN A 98 -22.66 -17.23 -0.61
N ASN A 99 -22.29 -18.17 -1.47
CA ASN A 99 -22.95 -19.47 -1.58
C ASN A 99 -22.80 -20.30 -0.29
N VAL A 100 -21.63 -20.29 0.35
CA VAL A 100 -21.44 -20.97 1.64
C VAL A 100 -22.27 -20.29 2.73
N ILE A 101 -22.22 -18.97 2.83
CA ILE A 101 -23.02 -18.24 3.83
C ILE A 101 -24.51 -18.59 3.65
N ALA A 102 -25.01 -18.56 2.41
CA ALA A 102 -26.40 -18.88 2.10
C ALA A 102 -26.76 -20.36 2.35
N SER A 103 -25.84 -21.31 2.14
CA SER A 103 -26.12 -22.73 2.39
C SER A 103 -26.19 -23.04 3.88
N GLU A 104 -25.22 -22.54 4.67
CA GLU A 104 -25.17 -22.83 6.11
C GLU A 104 -26.32 -22.13 6.85
N THR A 105 -26.61 -20.86 6.53
CA THR A 105 -27.75 -20.14 7.13
C THR A 105 -29.12 -20.73 6.78
N LYS A 106 -29.26 -21.39 5.62
CA LYS A 106 -30.49 -22.13 5.28
C LYS A 106 -30.58 -23.46 6.02
N SER A 107 -29.46 -24.11 6.30
CA SER A 107 -29.44 -25.39 7.01
C SER A 107 -30.00 -25.25 8.42
N ASP A 108 -29.62 -24.18 9.13
CA ASP A 108 -30.06 -23.94 10.51
C ASP A 108 -31.59 -23.76 10.62
N ASN A 109 -32.22 -23.14 9.63
CA ASN A 109 -33.67 -22.89 9.62
C ASN A 109 -34.52 -24.13 9.30
N ASN A 110 -33.93 -25.23 8.81
CA ASN A 110 -34.68 -26.45 8.46
C ASN A 110 -34.67 -27.51 9.58
N ILE A 111 -34.03 -27.23 10.72
CA ILE A 111 -33.91 -28.16 11.86
C ILE A 111 -35.02 -27.93 12.91
N GLU A 112 -35.84 -26.88 12.74
CA GLU A 112 -36.92 -26.51 13.69
C GLU A 112 -38.33 -27.03 13.33
N ASP A 113 -38.48 -27.96 12.38
CA ASP A 113 -39.78 -28.61 12.05
C ASP A 113 -39.83 -30.10 12.44
#